data_AF-A0A968P127-F1
#
_entry.id   AF-A0A968P127-F1
#
_cell.length_a   1.000
_cell.length_b   1.000
_cell.length_c   1.000
_cell.angle_alpha   90.00
_cell.angle_beta   90.00
_cell.angle_gamma   90.00
#
_symmetry.space_group_name_H-M   'P 1'
#
loop_
_entity.id
_entity.type
_entity.pdbx_description
1 polymer ?
#
loop_
_entity_poly.entity_id
_entity_poly.type
_entity_poly.pdbx_seq_one_letter_code
_entity_poly.pdbx_strand_id
1 'polypeptide(L)'
;MRNVPILIPAKGEADCHGVWNERPELNCQAKMTVDQVLVHTDPPKRQTIVDARDLRGKGNVKVTLKQVEFSGDLEAGKSSKGKASGVVSYEEGFKISYESENVNFADLTNLANLKLEGSAKVKGSTQGTAKWGVIDMNFDGKDLWLEDYPLGQVSSKITYKSGHLRFDQAQGQYGVTQYNGDIDLDLRAKRLKLKTSVPFAELKDIQALFQRKVSLPIQASGTGTGQLEAEGPFRFQDLSYKLRSSFYRGEIARESFDDLVFNVTSKDGLVTSDRISLTKSSGIIEAKGQVSPAGMVDTVVVGRGMRLEQSENFTNFGLALQGLADFTVLIRGQLPRPRVELNGRMSRMVMADQPVEDSVFKLNFLSDRMEGAGQFLGSTVLADLTYPYGDEAPFLLRLKARKWDFTSLFSLVSKSARQMDFST
;
A
#
# COMPACT_ATOMS: atom_id res chain seq x y z
N MET A 1 27.42 9.70 35.83
CA MET A 1 27.73 9.46 34.41
C MET A 1 26.81 10.33 33.57
N ARG A 2 27.34 11.29 32.83
CA ARG A 2 26.55 12.18 31.95
C ARG A 2 26.01 11.37 30.77
N ASN A 3 24.72 11.55 30.48
CA ASN A 3 23.91 10.89 29.45
C ASN A 3 24.69 10.45 28.20
N VAL A 4 24.98 9.15 28.10
CA VAL A 4 25.58 8.56 26.89
C VAL A 4 24.42 8.07 26.01
N PRO A 5 24.32 8.48 24.72
CA PRO A 5 23.23 8.11 23.82
C PRO A 5 23.21 6.62 23.42
N ILE A 6 24.23 5.87 23.86
CA ILE A 6 24.47 4.47 23.56
C ILE A 6 24.75 3.76 24.88
N LEU A 7 23.98 2.72 25.18
CA LEU A 7 24.19 1.83 26.33
C LEU A 7 24.42 0.41 25.81
N ILE A 8 25.58 -0.15 26.16
CA ILE A 8 26.04 -1.49 25.75
C ILE A 8 26.63 -2.18 26.99
N PRO A 9 25.82 -2.80 27.85
CA PRO A 9 26.29 -3.66 28.92
C PRO A 9 26.80 -4.96 28.30
N ALA A 10 28.11 -5.03 28.08
CA ALA A 10 28.79 -6.19 27.51
C ALA A 10 29.51 -6.98 28.60
N LYS A 11 29.47 -8.30 28.51
CA LYS A 11 30.34 -9.23 29.23
C LYS A 11 31.13 -10.01 28.20
N GLY A 12 32.39 -10.30 28.47
CA GLY A 12 33.21 -11.03 27.51
C GLY A 12 34.50 -11.56 28.11
N GLU A 13 35.10 -12.48 27.38
CA GLU A 13 36.41 -13.06 27.64
C GLU A 13 37.32 -12.71 26.46
N ALA A 14 38.55 -12.31 26.75
CA ALA A 14 39.55 -12.01 25.72
C ALA A 14 40.90 -12.61 26.09
N ASP A 15 41.51 -13.33 25.16
CA ASP A 15 42.88 -13.80 25.25
C ASP A 15 43.77 -12.84 24.45
N CYS A 16 44.73 -12.20 25.11
CA CYS A 16 45.49 -11.09 24.54
C CYS A 16 47.01 -11.32 24.64
N HIS A 17 47.70 -11.07 23.54
CA HIS A 17 49.16 -11.05 23.47
C HIS A 17 49.63 -9.67 23.01
N GLY A 18 50.60 -9.12 23.73
CA GLY A 18 51.14 -7.79 23.45
C GLY A 18 52.65 -7.80 23.23
N VAL A 19 53.11 -6.94 22.33
CA VAL A 19 54.53 -6.63 22.15
C VAL A 19 54.76 -5.20 22.62
N TRP A 20 55.62 -5.02 23.61
CA TRP A 20 56.01 -3.71 24.14
C TRP A 20 57.39 -3.32 23.61
N ASN A 21 57.40 -2.58 22.51
CA ASN A 21 58.60 -1.98 21.91
C ASN A 21 58.27 -0.54 21.44
N GLU A 22 59.08 0.07 20.57
CA GLU A 22 58.81 1.42 20.01
C GLU A 22 57.48 1.53 19.25
N ARG A 23 56.85 0.41 18.88
CA ARG A 23 55.55 0.33 18.21
C ARG A 23 54.66 -0.67 18.96
N PRO A 24 54.19 -0.31 20.16
CA PRO A 24 53.45 -1.24 20.99
C PRO A 24 52.16 -1.68 20.28
N GLU A 25 51.90 -2.99 20.31
CA GLU A 25 50.70 -3.60 19.76
C GLU A 25 50.11 -4.62 20.74
N LEU A 26 48.78 -4.69 20.78
CA LEU A 26 48.01 -5.64 21.56
C LEU A 26 47.05 -6.37 20.63
N ASN A 27 47.18 -7.69 20.53
CA ASN A 27 46.32 -8.54 19.73
C ASN A 27 45.46 -9.39 20.65
N CYS A 28 44.14 -9.29 20.54
CA CYS A 28 43.18 -10.00 21.37
C CYS A 28 42.24 -10.85 20.54
N GLN A 29 41.97 -12.08 20.98
CA GLN A 29 40.83 -12.88 20.54
C GLN A 29 39.72 -12.76 21.57
N ALA A 30 38.61 -12.13 21.22
CA ALA A 30 37.53 -11.83 22.15
C ALA A 30 36.24 -12.57 21.78
N LYS A 31 35.53 -13.00 22.82
CA LYS A 31 34.11 -13.38 22.77
C LYS A 31 33.35 -12.42 23.66
N MET A 32 32.26 -11.87 23.17
CA MET A 32 31.39 -10.97 23.92
C MET A 32 29.93 -11.40 23.81
N THR A 33 29.20 -11.18 24.89
CA THR A 33 27.74 -11.23 24.96
C THR A 33 27.27 -9.87 25.46
N VAL A 34 26.32 -9.28 24.75
CA VAL A 34 25.66 -8.03 25.12
C VAL A 34 24.19 -8.34 25.36
N ASP A 35 23.76 -8.11 26.60
CA ASP A 35 22.38 -8.41 27.00
C ASP A 35 21.39 -7.54 26.23
N GLN A 36 21.73 -6.26 26.05
CA GLN A 36 20.91 -5.28 25.32
C GLN A 36 21.75 -4.13 24.75
N VAL A 37 21.57 -3.79 23.48
CA VAL A 37 22.03 -2.52 22.91
C VAL A 37 20.85 -1.57 22.82
N LEU A 38 20.97 -0.43 23.51
CA LEU A 38 20.00 0.63 23.45
C LEU A 38 20.65 1.90 22.88
N VAL A 39 20.11 2.38 21.76
CA VAL A 39 20.49 3.65 21.15
C VAL A 39 19.29 4.58 21.20
N HIS A 40 19.47 5.80 21.70
CA HIS A 40 18.40 6.79 21.78
C HIS A 40 18.85 8.17 21.32
N THR A 41 17.89 9.00 20.92
CA THR A 41 18.14 10.42 20.62
C THR A 41 18.56 11.19 21.87
N ASP A 42 19.25 12.32 21.65
CA ASP A 42 19.60 13.24 22.72
C ASP A 42 18.36 13.92 23.33
N PRO A 43 18.43 14.40 24.58
CA PRO A 43 17.38 15.21 25.21
C PRO A 43 16.98 16.42 24.35
N PRO A 44 15.73 16.94 24.48
CA PRO A 44 14.75 16.65 25.53
C PRO A 44 13.80 15.49 25.25
N LYS A 45 13.61 15.09 23.98
CA LYS A 45 12.78 13.93 23.62
C LYS A 45 13.67 12.73 23.35
N ARG A 46 13.76 11.80 24.30
CA ARG A 46 14.43 10.51 24.10
C ARG A 46 13.51 9.58 23.32
N GLN A 47 13.88 9.28 22.09
CA GLN A 47 13.26 8.27 21.26
C GLN A 47 14.28 7.16 21.05
N THR A 48 13.87 5.92 21.32
CA THR A 48 14.67 4.75 21.03
C THR A 48 14.80 4.61 19.52
N ILE A 49 16.05 4.56 19.05
CA ILE A 49 16.42 4.36 17.64
C ILE A 49 16.72 2.88 17.41
N VAL A 50 17.42 2.23 18.33
CA VAL A 50 17.71 0.79 18.25
C VAL A 50 17.51 0.18 19.62
N ASP A 51 16.77 -0.92 19.68
CA ASP A 51 16.74 -1.84 20.81
C ASP A 51 16.96 -3.25 20.27
N ALA A 52 18.13 -3.81 20.55
CA ALA A 52 18.49 -5.17 20.18
C ALA A 52 18.95 -5.93 21.42
N ARG A 53 18.58 -7.20 21.53
CA ARG A 53 18.88 -8.03 22.70
C ARG A 53 19.59 -9.30 22.27
N ASP A 54 20.28 -9.92 23.21
CA ASP A 54 21.01 -11.17 22.97
C ASP A 54 21.95 -11.04 21.75
N LEU A 55 22.87 -10.06 21.83
CA LEU A 55 23.93 -9.93 20.84
C LEU A 55 25.14 -10.72 21.29
N ARG A 56 25.68 -11.51 20.38
CA ARG A 56 26.88 -12.32 20.64
C ARG A 56 27.90 -12.00 19.57
N GLY A 57 29.15 -11.81 19.95
CA GLY A 57 30.24 -11.47 19.04
C GLY A 57 31.47 -12.30 19.32
N LYS A 58 32.16 -12.74 18.27
CA LYS A 58 33.46 -13.40 18.39
C LYS A 58 34.39 -12.86 17.32
N GLY A 59 35.57 -12.42 17.70
CA GLY A 59 36.50 -11.84 16.74
C GLY A 59 37.89 -11.55 17.26
N ASN A 60 38.69 -10.99 16.37
CA ASN A 60 40.03 -10.50 16.65
C ASN A 60 39.98 -8.97 16.77
N VAL A 61 40.76 -8.44 17.71
CA VAL A 61 40.96 -7.00 17.90
C VAL A 61 42.46 -6.74 17.99
N LYS A 62 42.96 -5.80 17.19
CA LYS A 62 44.33 -5.32 17.24
C LYS A 62 44.34 -3.86 17.65
N VAL A 63 45.01 -3.53 18.75
CA VAL A 63 45.14 -2.16 19.25
C VAL A 63 46.58 -1.70 19.06
N THR A 64 46.74 -0.53 18.46
CA THR A 64 48.02 0.16 18.30
C THR A 64 47.92 1.57 18.88
N LEU A 65 49.03 2.32 18.87
CA LEU A 65 49.01 3.74 19.26
C LEU A 65 48.17 4.63 18.33
N LYS A 66 47.86 4.19 17.11
CA LYS A 66 47.17 5.02 16.10
C LYS A 66 45.72 4.60 15.86
N GLN A 67 45.43 3.30 16.01
CA GLN A 67 44.15 2.75 15.61
C GLN A 67 43.81 1.44 16.33
N VAL A 68 42.52 1.13 16.34
CA VAL A 68 41.95 -0.17 16.67
C VAL A 68 41.45 -0.82 15.39
N GLU A 69 41.93 -2.01 15.08
CA GLU A 69 41.43 -2.86 14.00
C GLU A 69 40.62 -4.00 14.59
N PHE A 70 39.53 -4.39 13.93
CA PHE A 70 38.73 -5.53 14.37
C PHE A 70 38.18 -6.33 13.19
N SER A 71 37.90 -7.60 13.45
CA SER A 71 37.17 -8.48 12.53
C SER A 71 36.47 -9.56 13.34
N GLY A 72 35.18 -9.81 13.11
CA GLY A 72 34.47 -10.84 13.85
C GLY A 72 33.10 -11.20 13.27
N ASP A 73 32.61 -12.33 13.75
CA ASP A 73 31.24 -12.80 13.55
C ASP A 73 30.34 -12.18 14.63
N LEU A 74 29.13 -11.81 14.22
CA LEU A 74 28.08 -11.22 15.04
C LEU A 74 26.82 -12.08 14.93
N GLU A 75 26.15 -12.34 16.05
CA GLU A 75 24.83 -12.96 16.12
C GLU A 75 23.89 -12.04 16.90
N ALA A 76 22.63 -11.98 16.48
CA ALA A 76 21.58 -11.24 17.18
C ALA A 76 20.32 -12.10 17.32
N GLY A 77 19.85 -12.27 18.55
CA GLY A 77 18.70 -13.12 18.83
C GLY A 77 18.91 -14.57 18.37
N LYS A 78 17.89 -15.16 17.76
CA LYS A 78 17.88 -16.59 17.43
C LYS A 78 18.38 -16.90 16.04
N SER A 79 18.20 -16.00 15.07
CA SER A 79 18.36 -16.33 13.65
C SER A 79 19.24 -15.37 12.85
N SER A 80 19.54 -14.19 13.40
CA SER A 80 20.33 -13.18 12.69
C SER A 80 21.82 -13.41 12.87
N LYS A 81 22.58 -13.41 11.77
CA LYS A 81 24.03 -13.63 11.75
C LYS A 81 24.71 -12.71 10.77
N GLY A 82 25.85 -12.17 11.13
CA GLY A 82 26.62 -11.28 10.27
C GLY A 82 28.10 -11.30 10.61
N LYS A 83 28.85 -10.51 9.87
CA LYS A 83 30.27 -10.27 10.05
C LYS A 83 30.52 -8.78 9.97
N ALA A 84 31.47 -8.31 10.76
CA ALA A 84 31.94 -6.94 10.68
C ALA A 84 33.46 -6.90 10.79
N SER A 85 34.07 -6.02 10.03
CA SER A 85 35.49 -5.71 10.14
C SER A 85 35.71 -4.23 9.92
N GLY A 86 36.75 -3.67 10.52
CA GLY A 86 36.97 -2.24 10.39
C GLY A 86 38.18 -1.74 11.13
N VAL A 87 38.43 -0.45 10.93
CA VAL A 87 39.48 0.31 11.59
C VAL A 87 38.86 1.54 12.23
N VAL A 88 39.24 1.82 13.46
CA VAL A 88 38.95 3.05 14.18
C VAL A 88 40.28 3.74 14.45
N SER A 89 40.64 4.68 13.59
CA SER A 89 41.77 5.59 13.75
C SER A 89 41.42 6.71 14.73
N TYR A 90 42.33 7.01 15.65
CA TYR A 90 42.10 8.06 16.64
C TYR A 90 42.12 9.47 16.00
N GLU A 91 42.78 9.62 14.86
CA GLU A 91 42.87 10.89 14.11
C GLU A 91 41.86 10.96 12.96
N GLU A 92 41.76 9.88 12.17
CA GLU A 92 41.01 9.88 10.90
C GLU A 92 39.55 9.45 11.07
N GLY A 93 39.19 8.85 12.21
CA GLY A 93 37.85 8.36 12.50
C GLY A 93 37.68 6.86 12.21
N PHE A 94 36.49 6.43 11.84
CA PHE A 94 36.15 5.02 11.65
C PHE A 94 35.86 4.68 10.19
N LYS A 95 36.17 3.45 9.81
CA LYS A 95 35.74 2.80 8.58
C LYS A 95 35.45 1.34 8.87
N ILE A 96 34.19 0.95 8.73
CA ILE A 96 33.68 -0.37 9.10
C ILE A 96 32.94 -0.95 7.90
N SER A 97 33.28 -2.17 7.54
CA SER A 97 32.56 -2.99 6.57
C SER A 97 31.75 -4.05 7.32
N TYR A 98 30.55 -4.34 6.83
CA TYR A 98 29.68 -5.33 7.43
C TYR A 98 28.92 -6.10 6.37
N GLU A 99 28.64 -7.36 6.65
CA GLU A 99 27.83 -8.23 5.79
C GLU A 99 27.00 -9.20 6.63
N SER A 100 25.81 -9.52 6.15
CA SER A 100 24.92 -10.50 6.74
C SER A 100 24.08 -11.13 5.64
N GLU A 101 24.09 -12.46 5.60
CA GLU A 101 23.23 -13.26 4.72
C GLU A 101 21.81 -13.41 5.26
N ASN A 102 21.58 -13.05 6.54
CA ASN A 102 20.27 -13.10 7.16
C ASN A 102 20.21 -12.20 8.41
N VAL A 103 19.44 -11.12 8.29
CA VAL A 103 18.92 -10.31 9.38
C VAL A 103 17.42 -10.55 9.45
N ASN A 104 16.94 -11.14 10.53
CA ASN A 104 15.52 -11.32 10.78
C ASN A 104 15.01 -10.17 11.65
N PHE A 105 14.06 -9.38 11.15
CA PHE A 105 13.55 -8.23 11.90
C PHE A 105 12.84 -8.63 13.20
N ALA A 106 12.38 -9.88 13.33
CA ALA A 106 11.83 -10.40 14.59
C ALA A 106 12.87 -10.56 15.71
N ASP A 107 14.17 -10.61 15.39
CA ASP A 107 15.25 -10.64 16.38
C ASP A 107 15.57 -9.21 16.92
N LEU A 108 15.04 -8.16 16.29
CA LEU A 108 15.19 -6.77 16.74
C LEU A 108 13.95 -6.37 17.56
N THR A 109 14.17 -5.82 18.75
CA THR A 109 13.05 -5.35 19.59
C THR A 109 12.49 -4.04 19.06
N ASN A 110 13.36 -3.15 18.56
CA ASN A 110 12.95 -1.89 17.96
C ASN A 110 13.99 -1.38 16.95
N LEU A 111 13.51 -0.88 15.81
CA LEU A 111 14.30 -0.11 14.86
C LEU A 111 13.53 1.16 14.47
N ALA A 112 13.92 2.27 15.08
CA ALA A 112 13.36 3.61 14.89
C ALA A 112 11.84 3.72 15.12
N ASN A 113 11.27 2.87 15.97
CA ASN A 113 9.83 2.69 16.18
C ASN A 113 9.06 2.34 14.89
N LEU A 114 9.74 1.79 13.89
CA LEU A 114 9.12 1.31 12.68
C LEU A 114 8.65 -0.12 12.87
N LYS A 115 7.42 -0.41 12.44
CA LYS A 115 6.93 -1.78 12.36
C LYS A 115 7.49 -2.46 11.11
N LEU A 116 8.64 -3.12 11.29
CA LEU A 116 9.32 -3.91 10.26
C LEU A 116 9.11 -5.40 10.48
N GLU A 117 8.68 -6.12 9.44
CA GLU A 117 8.58 -7.58 9.43
C GLU A 117 9.36 -8.14 8.23
N GLY A 118 9.80 -9.39 8.31
CA GLY A 118 10.52 -10.09 7.25
C GLY A 118 12.00 -10.34 7.56
N SER A 119 12.79 -10.60 6.52
CA SER A 119 14.23 -10.74 6.64
C SER A 119 14.99 -10.00 5.55
N ALA A 120 16.29 -9.78 5.74
CA ALA A 120 17.13 -9.11 4.78
C ALA A 120 18.54 -9.68 4.72
N LYS A 121 19.16 -9.62 3.54
CA LYS A 121 20.60 -9.65 3.37
C LYS A 121 21.10 -8.21 3.32
N VAL A 122 22.19 -7.95 4.00
CA VAL A 122 22.80 -6.62 4.00
C VAL A 122 24.29 -6.74 3.76
N LYS A 123 24.83 -5.86 2.92
CA LYS A 123 26.27 -5.73 2.73
C LYS A 123 26.60 -4.26 2.58
N GLY A 124 27.41 -3.72 3.45
CA GLY A 124 27.68 -2.30 3.42
C GLY A 124 28.96 -1.90 4.12
N SER A 125 29.14 -0.60 4.15
CA SER A 125 30.20 0.05 4.90
C SER A 125 29.68 1.34 5.51
N THR A 126 30.27 1.71 6.64
CA THR A 126 30.04 2.98 7.30
C THR A 126 31.38 3.61 7.59
N GLN A 127 31.51 4.91 7.35
CA GLN A 127 32.72 5.66 7.63
C GLN A 127 32.40 7.06 8.15
N GLY A 128 33.27 7.60 9.00
CA GLY A 128 32.99 8.88 9.60
C GLY A 128 33.91 9.26 10.75
N THR A 129 33.51 10.31 11.44
CA THR A 129 34.13 10.78 12.67
C THR A 129 33.03 10.99 13.72
N ALA A 130 33.37 11.54 14.88
CA ALA A 130 32.36 11.96 15.85
C ALA A 130 31.39 13.06 15.32
N LYS A 131 31.70 13.72 14.20
CA LYS A 131 30.92 14.85 13.66
C LYS A 131 30.08 14.50 12.43
N TRP A 132 30.45 13.47 11.69
CA TRP A 132 29.79 13.10 10.44
C TRP A 132 29.91 11.61 10.20
N GLY A 133 28.95 11.05 9.46
CA GLY A 133 28.96 9.66 9.04
C GLY A 133 28.39 9.52 7.64
N VAL A 134 28.89 8.53 6.92
CA VAL A 134 28.37 8.06 5.64
C VAL A 134 28.09 6.58 5.79
N ILE A 135 26.93 6.15 5.31
CA ILE A 135 26.57 4.72 5.22
C ILE A 135 26.34 4.44 3.74
N ASP A 136 26.91 3.35 3.25
CA ASP A 136 26.67 2.82 1.91
C ASP A 136 26.38 1.32 2.04
N MET A 137 25.18 0.89 1.67
CA MET A 137 24.69 -0.45 1.94
C MET A 137 23.87 -0.98 0.77
N ASN A 138 24.16 -2.20 0.33
CA ASN A 138 23.25 -3.00 -0.47
C ASN A 138 22.31 -3.74 0.47
N PHE A 139 21.02 -3.69 0.16
CA PHE A 139 19.96 -4.26 0.96
C PHE A 139 19.10 -5.14 0.07
N ASP A 140 18.92 -6.40 0.44
CA ASP A 140 18.07 -7.37 -0.25
C ASP A 140 17.10 -7.99 0.76
N GLY A 141 15.90 -7.43 0.85
CA GLY A 141 14.84 -7.89 1.73
C GLY A 141 13.92 -8.92 1.10
N LYS A 142 13.40 -9.80 1.95
CA LYS A 142 12.43 -10.83 1.61
C LYS A 142 11.23 -10.76 2.56
N ASP A 143 10.04 -10.91 1.99
CA ASP A 143 8.75 -10.90 2.71
C ASP A 143 8.61 -9.68 3.62
N LEU A 144 9.07 -8.53 3.14
CA LEU A 144 9.13 -7.30 3.91
C LEU A 144 7.76 -6.69 4.12
N TRP A 145 7.53 -6.20 5.34
CA TRP A 145 6.44 -5.30 5.67
C TRP A 145 6.98 -4.06 6.37
N LEU A 146 6.39 -2.90 6.07
CA LEU A 146 6.66 -1.63 6.73
C LEU A 146 5.32 -0.97 7.09
N GLU A 147 5.09 -0.72 8.38
CA GLU A 147 3.88 0.01 8.85
C GLU A 147 2.54 -0.60 8.39
N ASP A 148 2.49 -1.92 8.31
CA ASP A 148 1.39 -2.75 7.76
C ASP A 148 1.24 -2.73 6.24
N TYR A 149 2.15 -2.10 5.51
CA TYR A 149 2.21 -2.18 4.05
C TYR A 149 3.17 -3.28 3.62
N PRO A 150 2.71 -4.27 2.84
CA PRO A 150 3.60 -5.28 2.31
C PRO A 150 4.45 -4.67 1.19
N LEU A 151 5.76 -4.82 1.31
CA LEU A 151 6.73 -4.45 0.27
C LEU A 151 7.17 -5.67 -0.54
N GLY A 152 7.04 -6.87 0.04
CA GLY A 152 7.42 -8.13 -0.60
C GLY A 152 8.93 -8.30 -0.65
N GLN A 153 9.47 -8.63 -1.83
CA GLN A 153 10.90 -8.71 -2.06
C GLN A 153 11.40 -7.34 -2.51
N VAL A 154 12.49 -6.85 -1.93
CA VAL A 154 13.04 -5.52 -2.25
C VAL A 154 14.55 -5.58 -2.29
N SER A 155 15.15 -5.11 -3.39
CA SER A 155 16.58 -4.85 -3.49
C SER A 155 16.80 -3.35 -3.67
N SER A 156 17.75 -2.76 -2.95
CA SER A 156 18.11 -1.35 -3.12
C SER A 156 19.52 -1.06 -2.63
N LYS A 157 20.14 -0.03 -3.22
CA LYS A 157 21.34 0.59 -2.66
C LYS A 157 20.92 1.74 -1.74
N ILE A 158 21.20 1.59 -0.47
CA ILE A 158 20.89 2.56 0.57
C ILE A 158 22.14 3.37 0.89
N THR A 159 22.06 4.70 0.74
CA THR A 159 23.14 5.61 1.11
C THR A 159 22.63 6.65 2.10
N TYR A 160 23.35 6.86 3.20
CA TYR A 160 23.15 8.00 4.10
C TYR A 160 24.34 8.94 4.01
N LYS A 161 24.10 10.22 3.70
CA LYS A 161 25.15 11.25 3.68
C LYS A 161 24.56 12.63 3.91
N SER A 162 25.17 13.38 4.83
CA SER A 162 24.81 14.79 5.10
C SER A 162 23.34 15.03 5.45
N GLY A 163 22.67 14.07 6.09
CA GLY A 163 21.25 14.15 6.44
C GLY A 163 20.29 13.66 5.35
N HIS A 164 20.79 13.24 4.19
CA HIS A 164 20.00 12.55 3.18
C HIS A 164 20.10 11.04 3.37
N LEU A 165 18.96 10.37 3.38
CA LEU A 165 18.84 8.91 3.27
C LEU A 165 18.25 8.58 1.91
N ARG A 166 19.03 7.94 1.05
CA ARG A 166 18.67 7.60 -0.32
C ARG A 166 18.51 6.10 -0.47
N PHE A 167 17.50 5.71 -1.23
CA PHE A 167 17.27 4.36 -1.72
C PHE A 167 17.35 4.46 -3.24
N ASP A 168 18.54 4.19 -3.77
CA ASP A 168 18.82 4.28 -5.20
C ASP A 168 18.51 2.92 -5.84
N GLN A 169 17.96 2.98 -7.05
CA GLN A 169 17.66 1.82 -7.89
C GLN A 169 16.85 0.75 -7.13
N ALA A 170 15.91 1.18 -6.28
CA ALA A 170 15.06 0.25 -5.56
C ALA A 170 14.25 -0.56 -6.56
N GLN A 171 14.27 -1.87 -6.43
CA GLN A 171 13.51 -2.81 -7.24
C GLN A 171 12.77 -3.73 -6.29
N GLY A 172 11.48 -3.93 -6.52
CA GLY A 172 10.71 -4.80 -5.66
C GLY A 172 9.59 -5.51 -6.38
N GLN A 173 9.11 -6.56 -5.71
CA GLN A 173 8.03 -7.39 -6.17
C GLN A 173 7.15 -7.81 -4.99
N TYR A 174 5.85 -7.56 -5.12
CA TYR A 174 4.84 -8.08 -4.20
C TYR A 174 3.79 -8.84 -5.02
N GLY A 175 3.59 -10.12 -4.69
CA GLY A 175 2.81 -11.01 -5.55
C GLY A 175 3.46 -11.11 -6.94
N VAL A 176 2.75 -10.66 -7.97
CA VAL A 176 3.27 -10.53 -9.33
C VAL A 176 3.57 -9.07 -9.70
N THR A 177 3.09 -8.11 -8.91
CA THR A 177 3.32 -6.68 -9.12
C THR A 177 4.79 -6.32 -8.93
N GLN A 178 5.38 -5.73 -9.96
CA GLN A 178 6.77 -5.30 -9.99
C GLN A 178 6.84 -3.78 -9.95
N TYR A 179 7.74 -3.25 -9.13
CA TYR A 179 7.97 -1.82 -9.01
C TYR A 179 9.47 -1.50 -8.94
N ASN A 180 9.83 -0.31 -9.39
CA ASN A 180 11.18 0.22 -9.26
C ASN A 180 11.14 1.73 -9.04
N GLY A 181 12.17 2.29 -8.41
CA GLY A 181 12.25 3.72 -8.22
C GLY A 181 13.40 4.19 -7.33
N ASP A 182 13.46 5.50 -7.18
CA ASP A 182 14.41 6.17 -6.30
C ASP A 182 13.66 6.95 -5.21
N ILE A 183 14.18 6.92 -3.99
CA ILE A 183 13.64 7.63 -2.84
C ILE A 183 14.76 8.45 -2.19
N ASP A 184 14.58 9.76 -2.03
CA ASP A 184 15.47 10.65 -1.28
C ASP A 184 14.70 11.25 -0.10
N LEU A 185 15.18 10.97 1.11
CA LEU A 185 14.65 11.53 2.35
C LEU A 185 15.65 12.55 2.90
N ASP A 186 15.28 13.82 2.85
CA ASP A 186 16.00 14.89 3.57
C ASP A 186 15.50 14.92 5.01
N LEU A 187 16.27 14.30 5.90
CA LEU A 187 15.93 14.19 7.32
C LEU A 187 16.05 15.54 8.06
N ARG A 188 16.80 16.51 7.51
CA ARG A 188 16.97 17.84 8.10
C ARG A 188 15.79 18.73 7.75
N ALA A 189 15.42 18.78 6.47
CA ALA A 189 14.25 19.51 6.00
C ALA A 189 12.93 18.79 6.26
N LYS A 190 12.98 17.50 6.65
CA LYS A 190 11.82 16.60 6.83
C LYS A 190 11.00 16.47 5.54
N ARG A 191 11.69 16.35 4.42
CA ARG A 191 11.11 16.27 3.08
C ARG A 191 11.44 14.94 2.45
N LEU A 192 10.52 14.44 1.64
CA LEU A 192 10.72 13.28 0.78
C LEU A 192 10.62 13.71 -0.67
N LYS A 193 11.38 13.02 -1.52
CA LYS A 193 11.21 13.01 -2.96
C LYS A 193 11.25 11.55 -3.42
N LEU A 194 10.27 11.14 -4.19
CA LEU A 194 10.22 9.79 -4.75
C LEU A 194 9.82 9.83 -6.23
N LYS A 195 10.39 8.91 -6.98
CA LYS A 195 10.01 8.63 -8.36
C LYS A 195 9.97 7.12 -8.53
N THR A 196 8.79 6.59 -8.80
CA THR A 196 8.54 5.15 -8.87
C THR A 196 7.79 4.81 -10.15
N SER A 197 8.20 3.73 -10.80
CA SER A 197 7.51 3.10 -11.91
C SER A 197 7.04 1.72 -11.49
N VAL A 198 5.84 1.35 -11.89
CA VAL A 198 5.24 0.03 -11.70
C VAL A 198 5.04 -0.54 -13.11
N PRO A 199 6.08 -1.14 -13.71
CA PRO A 199 6.02 -1.66 -15.08
C PRO A 199 5.00 -2.78 -15.27
N PHE A 200 4.64 -3.49 -14.20
CA PHE A 200 3.59 -4.49 -14.20
C PHE A 200 2.89 -4.50 -12.85
N ALA A 201 1.57 -4.39 -12.85
CA ALA A 201 0.74 -4.39 -11.66
C ALA A 201 -0.45 -5.32 -11.82
N GLU A 202 -0.82 -6.02 -10.76
CA GLU A 202 -2.10 -6.72 -10.64
C GLU A 202 -2.99 -5.98 -9.63
N LEU A 203 -4.23 -5.69 -10.00
CA LEU A 203 -5.17 -4.97 -9.12
C LEU A 203 -5.40 -5.69 -7.79
N LYS A 204 -5.35 -7.02 -7.79
CA LYS A 204 -5.46 -7.84 -6.59
C LYS A 204 -4.32 -7.57 -5.61
N ASP A 205 -3.09 -7.45 -6.10
CA ASP A 205 -1.92 -7.12 -5.27
C ASP A 205 -2.04 -5.70 -4.72
N ILE A 206 -2.47 -4.74 -5.55
CA ILE A 206 -2.71 -3.35 -5.11
C ILE A 206 -3.77 -3.30 -4.01
N GLN A 207 -4.86 -4.04 -4.16
CA GLN A 207 -5.90 -4.14 -3.14
C GLN A 207 -5.34 -4.74 -1.83
N ALA A 208 -4.49 -5.75 -1.93
CA ALA A 208 -3.85 -6.37 -0.77
C ALA A 208 -2.87 -5.44 -0.03
N LEU A 209 -2.32 -4.40 -0.69
CA LEU A 209 -1.49 -3.38 -0.03
C LEU A 209 -2.24 -2.66 1.11
N PHE A 210 -3.55 -2.51 0.98
CA PHE A 210 -4.38 -1.77 1.93
C PHE A 210 -5.14 -2.66 2.91
N GLN A 211 -5.08 -4.00 2.76
CA GLN A 211 -5.94 -4.93 3.50
C GLN A 211 -5.84 -4.83 5.02
N ARG A 212 -4.66 -4.49 5.56
CA ARG A 212 -4.43 -4.32 7.01
C ARG A 212 -4.93 -2.96 7.54
N LYS A 213 -5.23 -1.99 6.65
CA LYS A 213 -5.74 -0.66 7.01
C LYS A 213 -7.21 -0.46 6.65
N VAL A 214 -7.66 -1.00 5.52
CA VAL A 214 -9.02 -0.87 4.98
C VAL A 214 -9.42 -2.20 4.32
N SER A 215 -10.52 -2.78 4.75
CA SER A 215 -11.17 -3.89 4.04
C SER A 215 -12.15 -3.34 3.02
N LEU A 216 -11.86 -3.57 1.73
CA LEU A 216 -12.80 -3.27 0.66
C LEU A 216 -13.74 -4.46 0.46
N PRO A 217 -15.07 -4.28 0.48
CA PRO A 217 -16.05 -5.37 0.34
C PRO A 217 -16.24 -5.83 -1.12
N ILE A 218 -15.34 -5.43 -2.02
CA ILE A 218 -15.38 -5.75 -3.45
C ILE A 218 -14.06 -6.40 -3.84
N GLN A 219 -14.09 -7.36 -4.75
CA GLN A 219 -12.87 -7.90 -5.35
C GLN A 219 -12.57 -7.12 -6.64
N ALA A 220 -11.28 -6.85 -6.86
CA ALA A 220 -10.78 -6.27 -8.10
C ALA A 220 -9.68 -7.15 -8.68
N SER A 221 -9.74 -7.38 -10.00
CA SER A 221 -8.73 -8.08 -10.77
C SER A 221 -8.45 -7.32 -12.07
N GLY A 222 -7.29 -7.57 -12.69
CA GLY A 222 -6.84 -6.88 -13.89
C GLY A 222 -5.36 -6.57 -13.81
N THR A 223 -4.74 -6.37 -14.97
CA THR A 223 -3.30 -6.11 -15.07
C THR A 223 -3.03 -4.74 -15.67
N GLY A 224 -1.93 -4.11 -15.29
CA GLY A 224 -1.69 -2.73 -15.64
C GLY A 224 -0.29 -2.23 -15.38
N THR A 225 -0.15 -0.91 -15.49
CA THR A 225 1.10 -0.19 -15.24
C THR A 225 0.82 1.06 -14.43
N GLY A 226 1.85 1.60 -13.77
CA GLY A 226 1.74 2.81 -12.99
C GLY A 226 3.03 3.63 -12.93
N GLN A 227 2.89 4.91 -12.65
CA GLN A 227 3.97 5.83 -12.34
C GLN A 227 3.54 6.75 -11.21
N LEU A 228 4.42 6.94 -10.23
CA LEU A 228 4.22 7.82 -9.09
C LEU A 228 5.43 8.74 -8.95
N GLU A 229 5.18 10.04 -8.98
CA GLU A 229 6.16 11.05 -8.59
C GLU A 229 5.58 11.74 -7.35
N ALA A 230 6.35 11.87 -6.27
CA ALA A 230 5.91 12.63 -5.11
C ALA A 230 7.04 13.45 -4.49
N GLU A 231 6.67 14.61 -3.96
CA GLU A 231 7.56 15.49 -3.24
C GLU A 231 6.79 16.24 -2.15
N GLY A 232 7.40 16.41 -0.98
CA GLY A 232 6.81 17.22 0.08
C GLY A 232 7.23 16.76 1.48
N PRO A 233 6.48 17.17 2.52
CA PRO A 233 6.76 16.73 3.89
C PRO A 233 6.45 15.25 4.08
N PHE A 234 6.98 14.63 5.14
CA PHE A 234 6.65 13.24 5.51
C PHE A 234 5.16 13.00 5.86
N ARG A 235 4.39 14.08 6.06
CA ARG A 235 2.94 14.00 6.29
C ARG A 235 2.22 13.77 4.96
N PHE A 236 1.71 12.55 4.76
CA PHE A 236 1.02 12.14 3.52
C PHE A 236 -0.10 13.10 3.08
N GLN A 237 -0.87 13.64 4.04
CA GLN A 237 -1.99 14.55 3.76
C GLN A 237 -1.58 15.90 3.14
N ASP A 238 -0.31 16.28 3.23
CA ASP A 238 0.21 17.52 2.64
C ASP A 238 1.16 17.24 1.45
N LEU A 239 1.25 15.97 1.02
CA LEU A 239 2.19 15.54 -0.01
C LEU A 239 1.71 16.00 -1.39
N SER A 240 2.62 16.56 -2.19
CA SER A 240 2.37 16.76 -3.62
C SER A 240 2.77 15.51 -4.38
N TYR A 241 1.91 15.01 -5.24
CA TYR A 241 2.19 13.82 -6.02
C TYR A 241 1.47 13.79 -7.36
N LYS A 242 1.96 12.98 -8.27
CA LYS A 242 1.34 12.71 -9.56
C LYS A 242 1.33 11.21 -9.76
N LEU A 243 0.13 10.65 -9.77
CA LEU A 243 -0.10 9.24 -10.01
C LEU A 243 -0.72 9.08 -11.38
N ARG A 244 -0.11 8.22 -12.20
CA ARG A 244 -0.66 7.78 -13.47
C ARG A 244 -0.73 6.28 -13.48
N SER A 245 -1.90 5.72 -13.78
CA SER A 245 -2.02 4.27 -13.95
C SER A 245 -3.03 3.90 -15.02
N SER A 246 -2.78 2.75 -15.63
CA SER A 246 -3.70 2.13 -16.58
C SER A 246 -3.77 0.64 -16.31
N PHE A 247 -4.97 0.09 -16.34
CA PHE A 247 -5.25 -1.34 -16.20
C PHE A 247 -6.13 -1.78 -17.36
N TYR A 248 -6.02 -3.05 -17.72
CA TYR A 248 -6.63 -3.64 -18.89
C TYR A 248 -7.26 -4.97 -18.52
N ARG A 249 -8.39 -5.27 -19.17
CA ARG A 249 -9.08 -6.57 -19.11
C ARG A 249 -9.21 -7.09 -17.68
N GLY A 250 -9.96 -6.35 -16.86
CA GLY A 250 -10.12 -6.67 -15.45
C GLY A 250 -11.58 -6.81 -15.06
N GLU A 251 -11.79 -6.96 -13.77
CA GLU A 251 -13.10 -7.11 -13.16
C GLU A 251 -13.14 -6.30 -11.86
N ILE A 252 -14.23 -5.56 -11.64
CA ILE A 252 -14.51 -4.86 -10.37
C ILE A 252 -15.94 -5.20 -9.97
N ALA A 253 -16.11 -5.72 -8.76
CA ALA A 253 -17.45 -6.07 -8.24
C ALA A 253 -18.26 -6.95 -9.22
N ARG A 254 -17.59 -7.95 -9.81
CA ARG A 254 -18.14 -8.88 -10.82
C ARG A 254 -18.50 -8.27 -12.16
N GLU A 255 -18.20 -6.99 -12.39
CA GLU A 255 -18.32 -6.38 -13.71
C GLU A 255 -16.98 -6.38 -14.41
N SER A 256 -16.93 -6.97 -15.60
CA SER A 256 -15.76 -6.85 -16.47
C SER A 256 -15.55 -5.43 -17.00
N PHE A 257 -14.31 -5.05 -17.27
CA PHE A 257 -13.93 -3.81 -17.94
C PHE A 257 -12.79 -4.05 -18.95
N ASP A 258 -12.75 -3.23 -20.00
CA ASP A 258 -11.72 -3.30 -21.04
C ASP A 258 -10.48 -2.49 -20.65
N ASP A 259 -10.69 -1.22 -20.29
CA ASP A 259 -9.64 -0.31 -19.83
C ASP A 259 -10.08 0.44 -18.58
N LEU A 260 -9.14 0.67 -17.67
CA LEU A 260 -9.27 1.56 -16.53
C LEU A 260 -8.07 2.49 -16.50
N VAL A 261 -8.29 3.80 -16.59
CA VAL A 261 -7.27 4.83 -16.42
C VAL A 261 -7.54 5.57 -15.12
N PHE A 262 -6.53 5.69 -14.28
CA PHE A 262 -6.62 6.41 -13.01
C PHE A 262 -5.43 7.37 -12.87
N ASN A 263 -5.65 8.62 -13.28
CA ASN A 263 -4.66 9.68 -13.22
C ASN A 263 -5.13 10.77 -12.26
N VAL A 264 -4.33 11.04 -11.24
CA VAL A 264 -4.59 12.06 -10.22
C VAL A 264 -3.33 12.85 -9.93
N THR A 265 -3.51 14.12 -9.61
CA THR A 265 -2.44 15.01 -9.14
C THR A 265 -2.85 15.58 -7.79
N SER A 266 -1.90 15.61 -6.85
CA SER A 266 -2.02 16.31 -5.58
C SER A 266 -1.04 17.48 -5.58
N LYS A 267 -1.52 18.66 -5.19
CA LYS A 267 -0.69 19.82 -4.91
C LYS A 267 -0.95 20.29 -3.49
N ASP A 268 0.07 20.21 -2.65
CA ASP A 268 0.01 20.55 -1.22
C ASP A 268 -1.15 19.84 -0.49
N GLY A 269 -1.38 18.56 -0.85
CA GLY A 269 -2.43 17.73 -0.30
C GLY A 269 -3.82 17.85 -0.94
N LEU A 270 -4.05 18.85 -1.81
CA LEU A 270 -5.29 18.93 -2.59
C LEU A 270 -5.19 17.98 -3.79
N VAL A 271 -5.93 16.89 -3.72
CA VAL A 271 -6.00 15.87 -4.78
C VAL A 271 -7.05 16.27 -5.81
N THR A 272 -6.68 16.27 -7.08
CA THR A 272 -7.57 16.52 -8.21
C THR A 272 -7.47 15.40 -9.24
N SER A 273 -8.60 15.01 -9.81
CA SER A 273 -8.63 14.05 -10.92
C SER A 273 -8.14 14.70 -12.23
N ASP A 274 -7.10 14.14 -12.84
CA ASP A 274 -6.67 14.54 -14.18
C ASP A 274 -7.49 13.79 -15.24
N ARG A 275 -7.58 12.47 -15.08
CA ARG A 275 -8.40 11.58 -15.91
C ARG A 275 -8.67 10.29 -15.14
N ILE A 276 -9.94 10.06 -14.82
CA ILE A 276 -10.38 8.78 -14.27
C ILE A 276 -11.47 8.26 -15.21
N SER A 277 -11.22 7.15 -15.88
CA SER A 277 -12.16 6.57 -16.85
C SER A 277 -12.09 5.05 -16.86
N LEU A 278 -13.24 4.41 -16.95
CA LEU A 278 -13.39 2.97 -17.17
C LEU A 278 -14.22 2.74 -18.44
N THR A 279 -13.77 1.84 -19.31
CA THR A 279 -14.47 1.44 -20.53
C THR A 279 -14.97 0.01 -20.41
N LYS A 280 -16.16 -0.25 -20.96
CA LYS A 280 -16.71 -1.59 -21.12
C LYS A 280 -17.48 -1.63 -22.43
N SER A 281 -16.93 -2.32 -23.43
CA SER A 281 -17.40 -2.33 -24.80
C SER A 281 -17.60 -0.90 -25.34
N SER A 282 -18.84 -0.48 -25.58
CA SER A 282 -19.19 0.88 -26.02
C SER A 282 -19.50 1.84 -24.88
N GLY A 283 -19.63 1.35 -23.65
CA GLY A 283 -19.95 2.13 -22.47
C GLY A 283 -18.70 2.77 -21.85
N ILE A 284 -18.88 3.96 -21.27
CA ILE A 284 -17.82 4.68 -20.57
C ILE A 284 -18.31 5.19 -19.22
N ILE A 285 -17.47 5.06 -18.21
CA ILE A 285 -17.64 5.66 -16.89
C ILE A 285 -16.50 6.65 -16.69
N GLU A 286 -16.81 7.92 -16.46
CA GLU A 286 -15.82 8.97 -16.19
C GLU A 286 -16.02 9.53 -14.79
N ALA A 287 -14.94 9.77 -14.05
CA ALA A 287 -15.00 10.44 -12.76
C ALA A 287 -14.19 11.74 -12.78
N LYS A 288 -14.76 12.79 -12.17
CA LYS A 288 -14.11 14.09 -11.96
C LYS A 288 -14.39 14.58 -10.55
N GLY A 289 -13.37 15.07 -9.87
CA GLY A 289 -13.53 15.55 -8.50
C GLY A 289 -12.23 15.94 -7.83
N GLN A 290 -12.36 16.24 -6.56
CA GLN A 290 -11.25 16.62 -5.70
C GLN A 290 -11.41 16.10 -4.27
N VAL A 291 -10.28 15.95 -3.58
CA VAL A 291 -10.22 15.62 -2.16
C VAL A 291 -9.29 16.62 -1.48
N SER A 292 -9.79 17.34 -0.48
CA SER A 292 -8.99 18.27 0.31
C SER A 292 -8.06 17.55 1.31
N PRO A 293 -7.01 18.24 1.82
CA PRO A 293 -6.17 17.70 2.89
C PRO A 293 -6.93 17.31 4.16
N ALA A 294 -8.09 17.95 4.40
CA ALA A 294 -8.97 17.62 5.53
C ALA A 294 -9.79 16.34 5.30
N GLY A 295 -9.73 15.73 4.11
CA GLY A 295 -10.50 14.54 3.75
C GLY A 295 -11.91 14.81 3.25
N MET A 296 -12.27 16.07 2.97
CA MET A 296 -13.52 16.39 2.27
C MET A 296 -13.41 16.02 0.79
N VAL A 297 -14.31 15.16 0.32
CA VAL A 297 -14.45 14.75 -1.09
C VAL A 297 -15.63 15.45 -1.75
N ASP A 298 -15.45 15.86 -3.01
CA ASP A 298 -16.51 16.28 -3.92
C ASP A 298 -16.19 15.73 -5.31
N THR A 299 -16.88 14.66 -5.69
CA THR A 299 -16.63 13.90 -6.91
C THR A 299 -17.93 13.58 -7.62
N VAL A 300 -17.92 13.72 -8.94
CA VAL A 300 -19.00 13.32 -9.85
C VAL A 300 -18.50 12.19 -10.73
N VAL A 301 -19.25 11.10 -10.80
CA VAL A 301 -19.02 9.98 -11.71
C VAL A 301 -20.17 9.93 -12.71
N VAL A 302 -19.88 9.81 -14.00
CA VAL A 302 -20.90 9.76 -15.06
C VAL A 302 -20.67 8.51 -15.90
N GLY A 303 -21.65 7.60 -15.88
CA GLY A 303 -21.72 6.45 -16.77
C GLY A 303 -22.59 6.76 -17.97
N ARG A 304 -22.14 6.41 -19.18
CA ARG A 304 -22.89 6.61 -20.43
C ARG A 304 -22.86 5.39 -21.30
N GLY A 305 -24.01 5.06 -21.89
CA GLY A 305 -24.14 4.00 -22.90
C GLY A 305 -23.78 2.61 -22.37
N MET A 306 -24.01 2.36 -21.08
CA MET A 306 -23.74 1.05 -20.48
C MET A 306 -24.80 0.06 -20.97
N ARG A 307 -24.40 -0.97 -21.72
CA ARG A 307 -25.35 -1.94 -22.27
C ARG A 307 -25.76 -2.93 -21.18
N LEU A 308 -27.06 -3.00 -20.89
CA LEU A 308 -27.61 -3.84 -19.81
C LEU A 308 -27.33 -5.32 -20.08
N GLU A 309 -27.44 -5.75 -21.32
CA GLU A 309 -27.17 -7.11 -21.76
C GLU A 309 -25.68 -7.52 -21.68
N GLN A 310 -24.79 -6.55 -21.46
CA GLN A 310 -23.35 -6.80 -21.29
C GLN A 310 -22.91 -6.75 -19.82
N SER A 311 -23.80 -6.39 -18.90
CA SER A 311 -23.49 -6.42 -17.48
C SER A 311 -23.68 -7.83 -16.93
N GLU A 312 -22.63 -8.35 -16.30
CA GLU A 312 -22.69 -9.66 -15.64
C GLU A 312 -23.67 -9.63 -14.46
N ASN A 313 -23.80 -8.50 -13.76
CA ASN A 313 -24.80 -8.37 -12.69
C ASN A 313 -26.23 -8.39 -13.22
N PHE A 314 -26.52 -7.77 -14.38
CA PHE A 314 -27.87 -7.79 -14.95
C PHE A 314 -28.26 -9.13 -15.57
N THR A 315 -27.34 -9.75 -16.29
CA THR A 315 -27.58 -11.07 -16.93
C THR A 315 -27.82 -12.18 -15.91
N ASN A 316 -27.18 -12.13 -14.74
CA ASN A 316 -27.40 -13.08 -13.64
C ASN A 316 -28.81 -13.03 -13.03
N PHE A 317 -29.58 -11.94 -13.21
CA PHE A 317 -30.97 -11.90 -12.76
C PHE A 317 -31.94 -12.72 -13.64
N GLY A 318 -31.46 -13.31 -14.74
CA GLY A 318 -32.28 -14.12 -15.65
C GLY A 318 -33.32 -13.31 -16.45
N LEU A 319 -33.29 -11.98 -16.32
CA LEU A 319 -34.11 -11.07 -17.10
C LEU A 319 -33.51 -10.97 -18.50
N ALA A 320 -34.28 -11.32 -19.53
CA ALA A 320 -33.91 -11.03 -20.93
C ALA A 320 -34.11 -9.55 -21.22
N LEU A 321 -33.35 -8.70 -20.50
CA LEU A 321 -33.41 -7.25 -20.57
C LEU A 321 -32.25 -6.76 -21.45
N GLN A 322 -32.59 -6.01 -22.49
CA GLN A 322 -31.63 -5.29 -23.33
C GLN A 322 -31.89 -3.79 -23.18
N GLY A 323 -30.86 -2.98 -23.34
CA GLY A 323 -31.02 -1.52 -23.31
C GLY A 323 -29.76 -0.79 -22.90
N LEU A 324 -29.88 0.52 -22.74
CA LEU A 324 -28.79 1.40 -22.34
C LEU A 324 -29.06 1.97 -20.95
N ALA A 325 -28.06 1.92 -20.08
CA ALA A 325 -28.04 2.60 -18.79
C ALA A 325 -27.08 3.79 -18.83
N ASP A 326 -27.60 4.94 -18.44
CA ASP A 326 -26.84 6.15 -18.16
C ASP A 326 -27.03 6.51 -16.69
N PHE A 327 -25.98 6.93 -16.01
CA PHE A 327 -26.08 7.30 -14.60
C PHE A 327 -25.12 8.42 -14.21
N THR A 328 -25.44 9.10 -13.12
CA THR A 328 -24.59 10.08 -12.46
C THR A 328 -24.53 9.76 -10.98
N VAL A 329 -23.32 9.60 -10.44
CA VAL A 329 -23.04 9.42 -9.02
C VAL A 329 -22.40 10.70 -8.47
N LEU A 330 -22.93 11.20 -7.36
CA LEU A 330 -22.36 12.30 -6.58
C LEU A 330 -21.80 11.73 -5.28
N ILE A 331 -20.51 11.94 -5.02
CA ILE A 331 -19.82 11.49 -3.80
C ILE A 331 -19.37 12.76 -3.06
N ARG A 332 -19.96 13.03 -1.90
CA ARG A 332 -19.72 14.26 -1.14
C ARG A 332 -19.60 14.03 0.36
N GLY A 333 -18.72 14.77 1.01
CA GLY A 333 -18.60 14.79 2.47
C GLY A 333 -17.23 14.32 2.97
N GLN A 334 -17.16 13.87 4.21
CA GLN A 334 -15.91 13.53 4.88
C GLN A 334 -15.57 12.04 4.68
N LEU A 335 -14.35 11.76 4.19
CA LEU A 335 -13.81 10.40 4.18
C LEU A 335 -13.57 9.89 5.62
N PRO A 336 -13.77 8.58 5.90
CA PRO A 336 -14.04 7.49 4.95
C PRO A 336 -15.52 7.23 4.65
N ARG A 337 -16.46 8.03 5.18
CA ARG A 337 -17.91 7.81 5.06
C ARG A 337 -18.62 8.97 4.33
N PRO A 338 -18.35 9.19 3.04
CA PRO A 338 -19.06 10.21 2.27
C PRO A 338 -20.51 9.79 2.00
N ARG A 339 -21.37 10.76 1.73
CA ARG A 339 -22.69 10.52 1.16
C ARG A 339 -22.54 10.22 -0.33
N VAL A 340 -23.25 9.21 -0.80
CA VAL A 340 -23.27 8.83 -2.21
C VAL A 340 -24.70 8.89 -2.74
N GLU A 341 -24.93 9.65 -3.81
CA GLU A 341 -26.21 9.70 -4.52
C GLU A 341 -26.01 9.24 -5.95
N LEU A 342 -26.80 8.28 -6.41
CA LEU A 342 -26.82 7.78 -7.77
C LEU A 342 -28.16 8.12 -8.40
N ASN A 343 -28.15 8.75 -9.57
CA ASN A 343 -29.32 8.95 -10.41
C ASN A 343 -29.09 8.23 -11.73
N GLY A 344 -30.02 7.40 -12.15
CA GLY A 344 -29.89 6.56 -13.34
C GLY A 344 -31.12 6.63 -14.24
N ARG A 345 -30.88 6.40 -15.53
CA ARG A 345 -31.89 6.21 -16.57
C ARG A 345 -31.56 4.96 -17.35
N MET A 346 -32.55 4.10 -17.55
CA MET A 346 -32.50 3.01 -18.50
C MET A 346 -33.36 3.37 -19.70
N SER A 347 -32.80 3.31 -20.90
CA SER A 347 -33.45 3.71 -22.15
C SER A 347 -33.32 2.66 -23.23
N ARG A 348 -34.18 2.76 -24.26
CA ARG A 348 -34.23 1.81 -25.38
C ARG A 348 -34.37 0.37 -24.88
N MET A 349 -35.18 0.19 -23.85
CA MET A 349 -35.29 -1.07 -23.17
C MET A 349 -36.16 -2.04 -23.99
N VAL A 350 -35.72 -3.29 -24.05
CA VAL A 350 -36.46 -4.40 -24.64
C VAL A 350 -36.53 -5.52 -23.61
N MET A 351 -37.74 -6.02 -23.37
CA MET A 351 -38.01 -7.13 -22.45
C MET A 351 -38.85 -8.17 -23.17
N ALA A 352 -38.36 -9.42 -23.24
CA ALA A 352 -39.03 -10.51 -23.95
C ALA A 352 -39.42 -10.12 -25.40
N ASP A 353 -38.48 -9.52 -26.13
CA ASP A 353 -38.61 -9.04 -27.52
C ASP A 353 -39.67 -7.95 -27.74
N GLN A 354 -40.19 -7.35 -26.66
CA GLN A 354 -41.09 -6.20 -26.73
C GLN A 354 -40.40 -4.93 -26.23
N PRO A 355 -40.51 -3.81 -26.98
CA PRO A 355 -40.02 -2.52 -26.51
C PRO A 355 -40.83 -2.08 -25.29
N VAL A 356 -40.14 -1.59 -24.27
CA VAL A 356 -40.74 -1.08 -23.05
C VAL A 356 -40.28 0.36 -22.82
N GLU A 357 -41.13 1.15 -22.15
CA GLU A 357 -40.82 2.56 -21.88
C GLU A 357 -39.60 2.70 -20.95
N ASP A 358 -38.91 3.84 -21.09
CA ASP A 358 -37.73 4.18 -20.29
C ASP A 358 -37.99 4.11 -18.79
N SER A 359 -36.95 3.84 -18.02
CA SER A 359 -36.99 3.82 -16.55
C SER A 359 -36.04 4.83 -15.96
N VAL A 360 -36.41 5.41 -14.82
CA VAL A 360 -35.57 6.34 -14.07
C VAL A 360 -35.52 5.90 -12.61
N PHE A 361 -34.36 6.01 -11.99
CA PHE A 361 -34.18 5.61 -10.60
C PHE A 361 -33.18 6.53 -9.90
N LYS A 362 -33.34 6.62 -8.58
CA LYS A 362 -32.44 7.31 -7.67
C LYS A 362 -32.11 6.38 -6.52
N LEU A 363 -30.83 6.29 -6.16
CA LEU A 363 -30.33 5.59 -4.98
C LEU A 363 -29.53 6.57 -4.11
N ASN A 364 -29.78 6.59 -2.81
CA ASN A 364 -28.97 7.29 -1.82
C ASN A 364 -28.35 6.25 -0.90
N PHE A 365 -27.02 6.26 -0.78
CA PHE A 365 -26.29 5.41 0.15
C PHE A 365 -25.92 6.28 1.36
N LEU A 366 -26.58 6.01 2.48
CA LEU A 366 -26.34 6.63 3.78
C LEU A 366 -25.38 5.76 4.60
N SER A 367 -25.04 6.16 5.82
CA SER A 367 -24.11 5.38 6.65
C SER A 367 -24.70 4.06 7.18
N ASP A 368 -26.02 3.97 7.28
CA ASP A 368 -26.77 2.89 7.92
C ASP A 368 -27.72 2.14 6.96
N ARG A 369 -28.08 2.75 5.84
CA ARG A 369 -29.04 2.21 4.87
C ARG A 369 -28.80 2.74 3.46
N MET A 370 -29.35 2.01 2.49
CA MET A 370 -29.59 2.48 1.14
C MET A 370 -31.08 2.84 0.99
N GLU A 371 -31.38 3.99 0.40
CA GLU A 371 -32.72 4.38 -0.02
C GLU A 371 -32.79 4.42 -1.53
N GLY A 372 -33.86 3.90 -2.11
CA GLY A 372 -34.08 3.86 -3.55
C GLY A 372 -35.49 4.28 -3.91
N ALA A 373 -35.63 5.01 -5.01
CA ALA A 373 -36.93 5.31 -5.60
C ALA A 373 -36.81 5.23 -7.13
N GLY A 374 -37.82 4.74 -7.81
CA GLY A 374 -37.78 4.62 -9.27
C GLY A 374 -39.13 4.45 -9.94
N GLN A 375 -39.15 4.84 -11.21
CA GLN A 375 -40.23 4.59 -12.15
C GLN A 375 -39.70 3.65 -13.22
N PHE A 376 -40.33 2.48 -13.35
CA PHE A 376 -39.88 1.40 -14.20
C PHE A 376 -40.92 1.07 -15.26
N LEU A 377 -40.43 0.77 -16.47
CA LEU A 377 -41.25 0.56 -17.67
C LEU A 377 -42.20 1.75 -17.87
N GLY A 378 -41.64 2.96 -17.91
CA GLY A 378 -42.40 4.20 -17.82
C GLY A 378 -42.94 4.43 -16.42
N SER A 379 -44.26 4.61 -16.30
CA SER A 379 -44.96 4.75 -15.01
C SER A 379 -45.71 3.48 -14.58
N THR A 380 -45.41 2.34 -15.22
CA THR A 380 -46.10 1.08 -15.01
C THR A 380 -45.76 0.49 -13.64
N VAL A 381 -44.49 0.56 -13.20
CA VAL A 381 -44.09 0.24 -11.82
C VAL A 381 -43.44 1.45 -11.17
N LEU A 382 -43.97 1.82 -10.01
CA LEU A 382 -43.32 2.73 -9.08
C LEU A 382 -42.79 1.91 -7.92
N ALA A 383 -41.51 2.10 -7.59
CA ALA A 383 -40.87 1.39 -6.49
C ALA A 383 -40.20 2.37 -5.54
N ASP A 384 -40.41 2.17 -4.24
CA ASP A 384 -39.62 2.77 -3.16
C ASP A 384 -39.00 1.64 -2.33
N LEU A 385 -37.70 1.76 -2.08
CA LEU A 385 -36.89 0.77 -1.38
C LEU A 385 -36.13 1.44 -0.23
N THR A 386 -36.12 0.82 0.93
CA THR A 386 -35.16 1.09 2.01
C THR A 386 -34.52 -0.23 2.37
N TYR A 387 -33.21 -0.32 2.16
CA TYR A 387 -32.42 -1.52 2.44
C TYR A 387 -31.38 -1.21 3.53
N PRO A 388 -31.52 -1.76 4.74
CA PRO A 388 -30.60 -1.50 5.83
C PRO A 388 -29.31 -2.33 5.68
N TYR A 389 -28.16 -1.79 6.09
CA TYR A 389 -26.88 -2.54 6.07
C TYR A 389 -26.67 -3.44 7.29
N GLY A 390 -27.48 -3.27 8.33
CA GLY A 390 -27.51 -4.08 9.54
C GLY A 390 -28.91 -4.02 10.17
N ASP A 391 -29.06 -4.51 11.39
CA ASP A 391 -30.38 -4.69 12.00
C ASP A 391 -31.02 -3.39 12.55
N GLU A 392 -30.33 -2.25 12.45
CA GLU A 392 -30.73 -0.98 13.06
C GLU A 392 -31.79 -0.19 12.27
N ALA A 393 -32.11 -0.58 11.03
CA ALA A 393 -33.12 0.07 10.20
C ALA A 393 -34.07 -0.95 9.55
N PRO A 394 -35.36 -0.63 9.35
CA PRO A 394 -36.30 -1.55 8.75
C PRO A 394 -36.06 -1.68 7.24
N PHE A 395 -36.12 -2.91 6.74
CA PHE A 395 -36.32 -3.16 5.31
C PHE A 395 -37.72 -2.71 4.90
N LEU A 396 -37.83 -1.90 3.87
CA LEU A 396 -39.09 -1.45 3.29
C LEU A 396 -39.04 -1.58 1.77
N LEU A 397 -40.04 -2.24 1.19
CA LEU A 397 -40.28 -2.24 -0.25
C LEU A 397 -41.73 -1.89 -0.52
N ARG A 398 -41.97 -0.77 -1.21
CA ARG A 398 -43.29 -0.37 -1.69
C ARG A 398 -43.30 -0.46 -3.20
N LEU A 399 -44.20 -1.26 -3.74
CA LEU A 399 -44.40 -1.42 -5.18
C LEU A 399 -45.82 -1.01 -5.54
N LYS A 400 -45.96 -0.16 -6.55
CA LYS A 400 -47.25 0.22 -7.12
C LYS A 400 -47.21 -0.03 -8.62
N ALA A 401 -47.97 -1.02 -9.05
CA ALA A 401 -48.12 -1.36 -10.46
C ALA A 401 -49.42 -0.75 -11.03
N ARG A 402 -49.37 -0.25 -12.28
CA ARG A 402 -50.53 0.25 -13.02
C ARG A 402 -50.64 -0.49 -14.34
N LYS A 403 -51.77 -1.18 -14.59
CA LYS A 403 -52.01 -1.91 -15.85
C LYS A 403 -50.86 -2.86 -16.24
N TRP A 404 -50.21 -3.47 -15.24
CA TRP A 404 -49.10 -4.38 -15.48
C TRP A 404 -49.63 -5.72 -15.98
N ASP A 405 -49.17 -6.15 -17.15
CA ASP A 405 -49.43 -7.49 -17.65
C ASP A 405 -48.40 -8.47 -17.08
N PHE A 406 -48.83 -9.27 -16.10
CA PHE A 406 -47.98 -10.26 -15.44
C PHE A 406 -47.58 -11.41 -16.37
N THR A 407 -48.18 -11.55 -17.57
CA THR A 407 -47.79 -12.56 -18.57
C THR A 407 -46.32 -12.47 -18.96
N SER A 408 -45.76 -11.26 -19.01
CA SER A 408 -44.33 -10.99 -19.23
C SER A 408 -43.42 -11.64 -18.18
N LEU A 409 -43.87 -11.75 -16.92
CA LEU A 409 -43.13 -12.39 -15.83
C LEU A 409 -43.16 -13.92 -15.91
N PHE A 410 -44.18 -14.53 -16.54
CA PHE A 410 -44.20 -15.98 -16.76
C PHE A 410 -43.09 -16.44 -17.73
N SER A 411 -42.64 -15.57 -18.64
CA SER A 411 -41.46 -15.82 -19.47
C SER A 411 -40.17 -15.92 -18.64
N LEU A 412 -40.10 -15.21 -17.50
CA LEU A 412 -38.97 -15.24 -16.57
C LEU A 412 -38.95 -16.55 -15.77
N VAL A 413 -40.10 -16.99 -15.28
CA VAL A 413 -40.25 -18.25 -14.52
C VAL A 413 -40.03 -19.48 -15.42
N SER A 414 -40.46 -19.43 -16.68
CA SER A 414 -40.33 -20.56 -17.61
C SER A 414 -38.90 -20.80 -18.12
N LYS A 415 -38.03 -19.77 -18.17
CA LYS A 415 -36.60 -19.97 -18.45
C LYS A 415 -35.86 -20.66 -17.31
N SER A 416 -36.15 -20.30 -16.05
CA SER A 416 -35.62 -21.01 -14.87
C SER A 416 -36.15 -22.45 -14.76
N ALA A 417 -37.38 -22.72 -15.22
CA ALA A 417 -37.91 -24.08 -15.27
C ALA A 417 -37.23 -24.94 -16.37
N ARG A 418 -36.83 -24.34 -17.49
CA ARG A 418 -36.10 -25.05 -18.58
C ARG A 418 -34.67 -25.45 -18.23
N GLN A 419 -34.06 -24.88 -17.19
CA GLN A 419 -32.75 -25.32 -16.70
C GLN A 419 -32.83 -26.51 -15.73
N MET A 420 -34.03 -26.91 -15.28
CA MET A 420 -34.22 -28.08 -14.40
C MET A 420 -34.55 -29.37 -15.14
N ASP A 421 -34.73 -29.36 -16.46
CA ASP A 421 -35.04 -30.56 -17.24
C ASP A 421 -33.95 -30.87 -18.29
N PHE A 422 -33.61 -32.16 -18.32
CA PHE A 422 -32.64 -32.87 -19.17
C PHE A 422 -31.19 -32.94 -18.64
N SER A 423 -31.03 -33.58 -17.48
CA SER A 423 -30.02 -34.66 -17.40
C SER A 423 -30.72 -35.99 -17.71
N THR A 424 -30.42 -36.56 -18.87
CA THR A 424 -30.64 -37.99 -19.17
C THR A 424 -29.31 -38.63 -19.45
#